data_AF-A0A3N5QW87-F1
#
_entry.id   AF-A0A3N5QW87-F1
#
_cell.length_a   1.000
_cell.length_b   1.000
_cell.length_c   1.000
_cell.angle_alpha   90.00
_cell.angle_beta   90.00
_cell.angle_gamma   90.00
#
_symmetry.space_group_name_H-M   'P 1'
#
loop_
_entity.id
_entity.type
_entity.pdbx_description
1 polymer ?
#
loop_
_entity_poly.entity_id
_entity_poly.type
_entity_poly.pdbx_seq_one_letter_code
_entity_poly.pdbx_strand_id
1 'polypeptide(L)'
;MIMNKEKDIELLSAYLDGELSNEEIKKLEEKLSLTPGLREKLAELKRIKDLTRVSIKKINEAPYFETRLFTSLESKPYRNILKKWSPVIGFTALTLIVMLVLKFNPDLIKNIFEEQKLSLAGFYKENLKPLLFASDLSNEDIFNFAFYNQLPLDNTRTQFIQLGSDQSGDEYFEINTAGFSSKEDNFKKFIETLSLNSERKHQFDSMMSSYAHSLQSQILVNDKNTVAISPNLWNYQKAIVADILSFAKASGKGIADAMPVLFKVESPMVEKVVHKVKSNKDNEYIFFTPDTLFIDTFVFDEDEFEKEMELA
;
A
#
# COMPACT_ATOMS: atom_id res chain seq x y z
N MET A 1 36.27 71.19 -46.52
CA MET A 1 37.20 70.79 -45.44
C MET A 1 38.29 69.95 -46.09
N ILE A 2 39.53 70.44 -46.11
CA ILE A 2 40.62 69.80 -46.86
C ILE A 2 41.01 68.51 -46.13
N MET A 3 40.78 67.36 -46.76
CA MET A 3 41.15 66.05 -46.24
C MET A 3 42.68 65.97 -46.14
N ASN A 4 43.21 65.90 -44.93
CA ASN A 4 44.57 65.40 -44.75
C ASN A 4 44.51 63.87 -44.75
N LYS A 5 44.46 63.28 -45.96
CA LYS A 5 44.20 61.85 -46.20
C LYS A 5 45.10 60.94 -45.36
N GLU A 6 46.37 61.30 -45.20
CA GLU A 6 47.35 60.48 -44.48
C GLU A 6 47.04 60.42 -42.98
N LYS A 7 46.79 61.58 -42.37
CA LYS A 7 46.45 61.68 -40.93
C LYS A 7 45.13 60.98 -40.61
N ASP A 8 44.16 61.06 -41.52
CA ASP A 8 42.88 60.39 -41.34
C ASP A 8 43.01 58.86 -41.46
N ILE A 9 43.85 58.35 -42.35
CA ILE A 9 44.12 56.91 -42.46
C ILE A 9 44.87 56.39 -41.24
N GLU A 10 45.84 57.15 -40.74
CA GLU A 10 46.58 56.82 -39.51
C GLU A 10 45.64 56.68 -38.31
N LEU A 11 44.72 57.63 -38.13
CA LEU A 11 43.70 57.57 -37.07
C LEU A 11 42.76 56.37 -37.23
N LEU A 12 42.37 56.00 -38.44
CA LEU A 12 41.55 54.80 -38.68
C LEU A 12 42.33 53.51 -38.37
N SER A 13 43.64 53.46 -38.62
CA SER A 13 44.48 52.32 -38.26
C SER A 13 44.61 52.21 -36.74
N ALA A 14 44.96 53.30 -36.05
CA ALA A 14 45.07 53.35 -34.60
C ALA A 14 43.74 53.00 -33.91
N TYR A 15 42.60 53.39 -34.50
CA TYR A 15 41.27 52.99 -34.03
C TYR A 15 41.06 51.48 -34.11
N LEU A 16 41.48 50.82 -35.20
CA LEU A 16 41.34 49.38 -35.36
C LEU A 16 42.24 48.60 -34.38
N ASP A 17 43.39 49.15 -34.01
CA ASP A 17 44.33 48.54 -33.07
C ASP A 17 44.02 48.85 -31.60
N GLY A 18 43.05 49.75 -31.34
CA GLY A 18 42.62 50.11 -29.98
C GLY A 18 43.60 51.05 -29.26
N GLU A 19 44.43 51.77 -30.02
CA GLU A 19 45.48 52.65 -29.48
C GLU A 19 44.99 54.09 -29.27
N LEU A 20 43.79 54.43 -29.72
CA LEU A 20 43.19 55.75 -29.52
C LEU A 20 42.66 55.93 -28.10
N SER A 21 42.83 57.14 -27.57
CA SER A 21 42.19 57.55 -26.32
C SER A 21 40.66 57.67 -26.48
N ASN A 22 39.93 57.60 -25.37
CA ASN A 22 38.47 57.72 -25.37
C ASN A 22 37.94 59.03 -25.99
N GLU A 23 38.73 60.11 -25.91
CA GLU A 23 38.37 61.39 -26.53
C GLU A 23 38.57 61.39 -28.05
N GLU A 24 39.63 60.73 -28.53
CA GLU A 24 39.93 60.59 -29.96
C GLU A 24 38.94 59.65 -30.65
N ILE A 25 38.53 58.58 -29.96
CA ILE A 25 37.48 57.67 -30.42
C ILE A 25 36.18 58.43 -30.70
N LYS A 26 35.72 59.25 -29.75
CA LYS A 26 34.49 60.03 -29.92
C LYS A 26 34.57 60.99 -31.11
N LYS A 27 35.70 61.71 -31.25
CA LYS A 27 35.92 62.64 -32.37
C LYS A 27 35.96 61.92 -33.72
N LEU A 28 36.57 60.74 -33.76
CA LEU A 28 36.66 59.94 -34.98
C LEU A 28 35.32 59.33 -35.38
N GLU A 29 34.54 58.82 -34.42
CA GLU A 29 33.19 58.28 -34.66
C GLU A 29 32.22 59.35 -35.16
N GLU A 30 32.30 60.56 -34.61
CA GLU A 30 31.57 61.72 -35.13
C GLU A 30 31.97 62.02 -36.58
N LYS A 31 33.28 62.03 -36.88
CA LYS A 31 33.79 62.27 -38.25
C LYS A 31 33.41 61.16 -39.25
N LEU A 32 33.38 59.90 -38.79
CA LEU A 32 32.92 58.74 -39.56
C LEU A 32 31.43 58.83 -39.90
N SER A 33 30.61 59.34 -38.97
CA SER A 33 29.17 59.54 -39.22
C SER A 33 28.92 60.54 -40.36
N LEU A 34 29.74 61.59 -40.42
CA LEU A 34 29.59 62.70 -41.37
C LEU A 34 30.24 62.42 -42.74
N THR A 35 31.24 61.54 -42.83
CA THR A 35 32.03 61.33 -44.06
C THR A 35 31.92 59.90 -44.59
N PRO A 36 31.14 59.65 -45.67
CA PRO A 36 30.99 58.32 -46.26
C PRO A 36 32.31 57.67 -46.70
N GLY A 37 33.24 58.44 -47.28
CA GLY A 37 34.52 57.92 -47.76
C GLY A 37 35.45 57.39 -46.66
N LEU A 38 35.34 57.90 -45.43
CA LEU A 38 36.13 57.37 -44.29
C LEU A 38 35.58 56.03 -43.80
N ARG A 39 34.26 55.82 -43.89
CA ARG A 39 33.63 54.53 -43.55
C ARG A 39 34.04 53.43 -44.51
N GLU A 40 34.08 53.75 -45.80
CA GLU A 40 34.57 52.81 -46.82
C GLU A 40 36.03 52.45 -46.58
N LYS A 41 36.87 53.43 -46.27
CA LYS A 41 38.30 53.18 -45.98
C LYS A 41 38.51 52.37 -44.71
N LEU A 42 37.72 52.60 -43.67
CA LEU A 42 37.73 51.78 -42.45
C LEU A 42 37.31 50.34 -42.73
N ALA A 43 36.30 50.13 -43.58
CA ALA A 43 35.88 48.80 -43.98
C ALA A 43 36.97 48.05 -44.78
N GLU A 44 37.70 48.76 -45.64
CA GLU A 44 38.85 48.22 -46.38
C GLU A 44 39.98 47.82 -45.43
N LEU A 45 40.37 48.70 -44.49
CA LEU A 45 41.40 48.40 -43.50
C LEU A 45 41.03 47.22 -42.61
N LYS A 46 39.75 47.13 -42.22
CA LYS A 46 39.24 45.99 -41.44
C LYS A 46 39.35 44.69 -42.23
N ARG A 47 38.99 44.68 -43.51
CA ARG A 47 39.16 43.49 -44.38
C ARG A 47 40.62 43.06 -44.47
N ILE A 48 41.55 44.02 -44.63
CA ILE A 48 43.00 43.72 -44.67
C ILE A 48 43.45 43.11 -43.34
N LYS A 49 43.04 43.69 -42.20
CA LYS A 49 43.36 43.18 -40.86
C LYS A 49 42.82 41.77 -40.61
N ASP A 50 41.61 41.49 -41.09
CA ASP A 50 41.02 40.15 -40.97
C ASP A 50 41.78 39.13 -41.83
N LEU A 51 42.17 39.49 -43.05
CA LEU A 51 43.00 38.65 -43.93
C LEU A 51 44.38 38.36 -43.32
N THR A 52 45.04 39.35 -42.72
CA THR A 52 46.33 39.15 -42.05
C THR A 52 46.18 38.29 -40.80
N ARG A 53 45.12 38.50 -40.01
CA ARG A 53 44.84 37.70 -38.80
C ARG A 53 44.61 36.22 -39.12
N VAL A 54 43.95 35.90 -40.23
CA VAL A 54 43.74 34.52 -40.70
C VAL A 54 45.04 33.87 -41.20
N SER A 55 45.96 34.67 -41.76
CA SER A 55 47.24 34.18 -42.29
C SER A 55 48.31 33.90 -41.21
N ILE A 56 48.11 34.38 -39.98
CA ILE A 56 49.04 34.18 -38.87
C ILE A 56 48.78 32.81 -38.23
N LYS A 57 49.82 31.99 -38.14
CA LYS A 57 49.79 30.68 -37.45
C LYS A 57 49.34 30.88 -36.00
N LYS A 58 48.19 30.29 -35.62
CA LYS A 58 47.65 30.35 -34.26
C LYS A 58 48.73 29.90 -33.27
N ILE A 59 49.12 30.77 -32.33
CA ILE A 59 50.02 30.40 -31.24
C ILE A 59 49.28 29.37 -30.39
N ASN A 60 49.94 28.26 -30.06
CA ASN A 60 49.36 27.25 -29.19
C ASN A 60 49.06 27.89 -27.83
N GLU A 61 47.82 27.72 -27.36
CA GLU A 61 47.42 28.20 -26.04
C GLU A 61 48.28 27.54 -24.97
N ALA A 62 48.73 28.32 -23.99
CA ALA A 62 49.53 27.78 -22.89
C ALA A 62 48.72 26.71 -22.16
N PRO A 63 49.35 25.59 -21.71
CA PRO A 63 48.67 24.59 -20.92
C PRO A 63 47.89 25.22 -19.75
N TYR A 64 46.64 24.79 -19.55
CA TYR A 64 45.77 25.24 -18.47
C TYR A 64 45.39 26.74 -18.49
N PHE A 65 45.49 27.41 -19.64
CA PHE A 65 45.03 28.80 -19.78
C PHE A 65 43.55 28.96 -19.43
N GLU A 66 42.67 28.13 -19.99
CA GLU A 66 41.24 28.15 -19.68
C GLU A 66 40.99 27.93 -18.18
N THR A 67 41.67 26.97 -17.57
CA THR A 67 41.55 26.69 -16.14
C THR A 67 41.91 27.91 -15.30
N ARG A 68 43.03 28.58 -15.60
CA ARG A 68 43.43 29.80 -14.87
C ARG A 68 42.48 30.96 -15.10
N LEU A 69 41.93 31.10 -16.31
CA LEU A 69 40.95 32.12 -16.65
C LEU A 69 39.65 31.90 -15.88
N PHE A 70 39.11 30.68 -15.90
CA PHE A 70 37.88 30.33 -15.18
C PHE A 70 38.03 30.48 -13.67
N THR A 71 39.14 30.03 -13.09
CA THR A 71 39.43 30.23 -11.66
C THR A 71 39.50 31.71 -11.29
N SER A 72 40.07 32.55 -12.16
CA SER A 72 40.14 33.99 -11.93
C SER A 72 38.76 34.66 -12.03
N LEU A 73 37.91 34.20 -12.96
CA LEU A 73 36.54 34.70 -13.12
C LEU A 73 35.60 34.26 -11.98
N GLU A 74 35.84 33.09 -11.38
CA GLU A 74 35.01 32.52 -10.32
C GLU A 74 35.26 33.13 -8.92
N SER A 75 36.35 33.89 -8.75
CA SER A 75 36.81 34.44 -7.46
C SER A 75 35.95 35.57 -6.83
N LYS A 76 34.67 35.73 -7.18
CA LYS A 76 33.75 36.69 -6.52
C LYS A 76 33.11 36.08 -5.26
N PRO A 77 33.41 36.56 -4.03
CA PRO A 77 33.20 35.78 -2.80
C PRO A 77 31.77 35.81 -2.20
N TYR A 78 30.77 36.43 -2.83
CA TYR A 78 29.49 36.74 -2.14
C TYR A 78 28.29 35.81 -2.44
N ARG A 79 28.42 34.77 -3.29
CA ARG A 79 27.25 33.97 -3.75
C ARG A 79 27.15 32.52 -3.20
N ASN A 80 28.13 32.03 -2.45
CA ASN A 80 28.20 30.58 -2.11
C ASN A 80 27.64 30.18 -0.72
N ILE A 81 27.27 31.12 0.15
CA ILE A 81 26.74 30.79 1.50
C ILE A 81 25.24 30.41 1.42
N LEU A 82 24.46 31.11 0.61
CA LEU A 82 23.01 30.83 0.45
C LEU A 82 22.71 29.46 -0.19
N LYS A 83 23.57 28.94 -1.07
CA LYS A 83 23.37 27.61 -1.70
C LYS A 83 23.54 26.44 -0.73
N LYS A 84 24.38 26.57 0.30
CA LYS A 84 24.58 25.49 1.30
C LYS A 84 23.39 25.29 2.24
N TRP A 85 22.64 26.36 2.51
CA TRP A 85 21.49 26.34 3.42
C TRP A 85 20.14 26.23 2.71
N SER A 86 20.13 26.32 1.36
CA SER A 86 18.93 26.16 0.53
C SER A 86 18.09 24.93 0.86
N PRO A 87 18.65 23.71 1.07
CA PRO A 87 17.81 22.56 1.42
C PRO A 87 17.21 22.71 2.82
N VAL A 88 17.98 23.19 3.80
CA VAL A 88 17.51 23.37 5.19
C VAL A 88 16.37 24.39 5.26
N ILE A 89 16.53 25.53 4.57
CA ILE A 89 15.51 26.59 4.50
C ILE A 89 14.26 26.08 3.78
N GLY A 90 14.43 25.30 2.70
CA GLY A 90 13.32 24.66 2.00
C GLY A 90 12.52 23.71 2.89
N PHE A 91 13.20 22.85 3.65
CA PHE A 91 12.55 21.94 4.59
C PHE A 91 11.88 22.68 5.74
N THR A 92 12.48 23.73 6.29
CA THR A 92 11.84 24.51 7.37
C THR A 92 10.61 25.25 6.86
N ALA A 93 10.67 25.86 5.68
CA ALA A 93 9.53 26.51 5.07
C ALA A 93 8.39 25.51 4.77
N LEU A 94 8.72 24.35 4.21
CA LEU A 94 7.75 23.27 3.95
C LEU A 94 7.08 22.80 5.25
N THR A 95 7.87 22.53 6.29
CA THR A 95 7.34 22.11 7.60
C THR A 95 6.43 23.16 8.21
N LEU A 96 6.79 24.45 8.13
CA LEU A 96 5.93 25.54 8.61
C LEU A 96 4.63 25.63 7.82
N ILE A 97 4.67 25.44 6.50
CA ILE A 97 3.47 25.40 5.66
C ILE A 97 2.59 24.23 6.06
N VAL A 98 3.15 23.02 6.21
CA VAL A 98 2.43 21.83 6.65
C VAL A 98 1.80 22.08 8.02
N MET A 99 2.56 22.58 9.00
CA MET A 99 2.03 22.91 10.33
C MET A 99 0.91 23.95 10.28
N LEU A 100 1.02 24.95 9.42
CA LEU A 100 0.00 25.98 9.24
C LEU A 100 -1.27 25.39 8.63
N VAL A 101 -1.16 24.59 7.57
CA VAL A 101 -2.28 23.90 6.93
C VAL A 101 -2.98 22.98 7.93
N LEU A 102 -2.22 22.18 8.69
CA LEU A 102 -2.74 21.28 9.72
C LEU A 102 -3.40 22.02 10.88
N LYS A 103 -2.88 23.19 11.26
CA LYS A 103 -3.46 24.04 12.32
C LYS A 103 -4.82 24.61 11.93
N PHE A 104 -5.00 25.01 10.66
CA PHE A 104 -6.26 25.57 10.18
C PHE A 104 -7.25 24.52 9.67
N ASN A 105 -6.75 23.33 9.31
CA ASN A 105 -7.55 22.21 8.83
C ASN A 105 -7.16 20.94 9.60
N PRO A 106 -7.51 20.83 10.89
CA PRO A 106 -7.16 19.65 11.69
C PRO A 106 -7.80 18.36 11.16
N ASP A 107 -8.91 18.49 10.44
CA ASP A 107 -9.64 17.36 9.85
C ASP A 107 -9.08 16.93 8.50
N LEU A 108 -8.14 17.67 7.88
CA LEU A 108 -7.57 17.29 6.57
C LEU A 108 -6.86 15.93 6.63
N ILE A 109 -6.07 15.69 7.68
CA ILE A 109 -5.38 14.40 7.87
C ILE A 109 -6.36 13.29 8.22
N LYS A 110 -7.36 13.60 9.06
CA LYS A 110 -8.40 12.62 9.41
C LYS A 110 -9.18 12.21 8.18
N ASN A 111 -9.61 13.16 7.36
CA ASN A 111 -10.37 12.88 6.14
C ASN A 111 -9.55 12.08 5.12
N ILE A 112 -8.27 12.43 4.90
CA ILE A 112 -7.40 11.65 4.01
C ILE A 112 -7.23 10.22 4.54
N PHE A 113 -7.06 10.05 5.85
CA PHE A 113 -6.89 8.74 6.47
C PHE A 113 -8.19 7.92 6.42
N GLU A 114 -9.34 8.54 6.71
CA GLU A 114 -10.65 7.89 6.65
C GLU A 114 -11.05 7.56 5.19
N GLU A 115 -10.79 8.44 4.22
CA GLU A 115 -11.03 8.16 2.79
C GLU A 115 -10.17 6.99 2.29
N GLN A 116 -8.88 6.95 2.68
CA GLN A 116 -8.01 5.82 2.35
C GLN A 116 -8.48 4.52 3.02
N LYS A 117 -8.90 4.59 4.29
CA LYS A 117 -9.44 3.45 5.03
C LYS A 117 -10.72 2.93 4.38
N LEU A 118 -11.64 3.80 3.99
CA LEU A 118 -12.87 3.45 3.27
C LEU A 118 -12.56 2.85 1.89
N SER A 119 -11.60 3.42 1.16
CA SER A 119 -11.17 2.89 -0.14
C SER A 119 -10.53 1.50 -0.01
N LEU A 120 -9.71 1.28 1.01
CA LEU A 120 -9.05 0.00 1.25
C LEU A 120 -10.03 -1.06 1.78
N ALA A 121 -10.90 -0.68 2.71
CA ALA A 121 -11.97 -1.55 3.21
C ALA A 121 -12.92 -1.94 2.08
N GLY A 122 -13.32 -0.98 1.22
CA GLY A 122 -14.13 -1.25 0.03
C GLY A 122 -13.44 -2.22 -0.93
N PHE A 123 -12.14 -2.05 -1.16
CA PHE A 123 -11.36 -2.95 -2.02
C PHE A 123 -11.35 -4.39 -1.49
N TYR A 124 -11.18 -4.60 -0.18
CA TYR A 124 -11.14 -5.93 0.42
C TYR A 124 -12.51 -6.55 0.67
N LYS A 125 -13.58 -5.74 0.68
CA LYS A 125 -14.96 -6.22 0.78
C LYS A 125 -15.55 -6.72 -0.55
N GLU A 126 -14.89 -6.42 -1.66
CA GLU A 126 -15.34 -6.84 -2.98
C GLU A 126 -15.33 -8.37 -3.11
N ASN A 127 -16.39 -8.93 -3.70
CA ASN A 127 -16.55 -10.36 -4.01
C ASN A 127 -16.34 -11.32 -2.83
N LEU A 128 -16.70 -10.89 -1.61
CA LEU A 128 -16.72 -11.79 -0.45
C LEU A 128 -17.80 -12.86 -0.64
N LYS A 129 -17.37 -14.11 -0.55
CA LYS A 129 -18.22 -15.29 -0.69
C LYS A 129 -18.18 -16.12 0.59
N PRO A 130 -19.26 -16.83 0.93
CA PRO A 130 -19.27 -17.69 2.10
C PRO A 130 -18.22 -18.80 2.01
N LEU A 131 -17.65 -19.13 3.15
CA LEU A 131 -16.56 -20.08 3.27
C LEU A 131 -16.88 -21.43 2.60
N LEU A 132 -18.11 -21.95 2.73
CA LEU A 132 -18.44 -23.27 2.17
C LEU A 132 -18.26 -23.38 0.65
N PHE A 133 -18.30 -22.27 -0.08
CA PHE A 133 -18.06 -22.29 -1.52
C PHE A 133 -16.56 -22.32 -1.86
N ALA A 134 -15.72 -21.86 -0.93
CA ALA A 134 -14.27 -21.96 -1.03
C ALA A 134 -13.70 -23.24 -0.37
N SER A 135 -14.42 -23.82 0.59
CA SER A 135 -14.11 -25.07 1.29
C SER A 135 -15.36 -25.94 1.46
N ASP A 136 -15.48 -27.06 0.74
CA ASP A 136 -16.54 -28.07 0.94
C ASP A 136 -16.42 -28.69 2.36
N LEU A 137 -16.99 -28.02 3.39
CA LEU A 137 -16.85 -28.49 4.78
C LEU A 137 -17.60 -29.81 4.97
N SER A 138 -16.87 -30.79 5.49
CA SER A 138 -17.40 -32.10 5.85
C SER A 138 -17.87 -32.14 7.31
N ASN A 139 -18.64 -33.16 7.68
CA ASN A 139 -19.02 -33.40 9.09
C ASN A 139 -17.78 -33.57 10.00
N GLU A 140 -16.67 -34.11 9.46
CA GLU A 140 -15.38 -34.19 10.15
C GLU A 140 -14.83 -32.80 10.46
N ASP A 141 -15.00 -31.83 9.56
CA ASP A 141 -14.54 -30.45 9.78
C ASP A 141 -15.37 -29.74 10.84
N ILE A 142 -16.70 -29.91 10.81
CA ILE A 142 -17.58 -29.33 11.83
C ILE A 142 -17.29 -29.93 13.22
N PHE A 143 -17.03 -31.24 13.27
CA PHE A 143 -16.64 -31.92 14.50
C PHE A 143 -15.28 -31.44 15.01
N ASN A 144 -14.29 -31.31 14.13
CA ASN A 144 -12.97 -30.81 14.49
C ASN A 144 -13.00 -29.34 14.92
N PHE A 145 -13.87 -28.53 14.32
CA PHE A 145 -14.12 -27.17 14.78
C PHE A 145 -14.68 -27.14 16.21
N ALA A 146 -15.64 -28.01 16.50
CA ALA A 146 -16.25 -28.10 17.83
C ALA A 146 -15.23 -28.49 18.92
N PHE A 147 -14.42 -29.52 18.69
CA PHE A 147 -13.61 -30.11 19.77
C PHE A 147 -12.11 -29.80 19.71
N TYR A 148 -11.61 -29.43 18.53
CA TYR A 148 -10.20 -29.11 18.30
C TYR A 148 -10.01 -27.64 17.90
N ASN A 149 -11.09 -26.85 17.88
CA ASN A 149 -11.06 -25.41 17.64
C ASN A 149 -10.49 -25.05 16.26
N GLN A 150 -10.62 -25.95 15.27
CA GLN A 150 -10.02 -25.81 13.95
C GLN A 150 -11.06 -25.86 12.82
N LEU A 151 -11.03 -24.89 11.91
CA LEU A 151 -11.90 -24.87 10.74
C LEU A 151 -11.12 -24.54 9.46
N PRO A 152 -11.14 -25.40 8.43
CA PRO A 152 -10.41 -25.13 7.19
C PRO A 152 -11.03 -23.97 6.41
N LEU A 153 -10.17 -23.14 5.83
CA LEU A 153 -10.51 -21.92 5.09
C LEU A 153 -10.54 -22.11 3.58
N ASP A 154 -9.99 -23.21 3.08
CA ASP A 154 -9.88 -23.50 1.65
C ASP A 154 -10.10 -25.00 1.35
N ASN A 155 -10.51 -25.29 0.11
CA ASN A 155 -10.67 -26.64 -0.42
C ASN A 155 -9.35 -27.43 -0.41
N THR A 156 -8.22 -26.73 -0.54
CA THR A 156 -6.88 -27.33 -0.50
C THR A 156 -6.43 -27.72 0.90
N ARG A 157 -7.18 -27.33 1.95
CA ARG A 157 -6.83 -27.55 3.36
C ARG A 157 -5.42 -27.06 3.68
N THR A 158 -5.01 -25.96 3.06
CA THR A 158 -3.73 -25.31 3.31
C THR A 158 -3.84 -24.21 4.34
N GLN A 159 -5.05 -23.68 4.53
CA GLN A 159 -5.34 -22.62 5.47
C GLN A 159 -6.47 -23.05 6.42
N PHE A 160 -6.36 -22.67 7.69
CA PHE A 160 -7.41 -22.92 8.67
C PHE A 160 -7.44 -21.84 9.75
N ILE A 161 -8.62 -21.59 10.28
CA ILE A 161 -8.81 -20.79 11.49
C ILE A 161 -8.59 -21.71 12.69
N GLN A 162 -7.78 -21.24 13.64
CA GLN A 162 -7.65 -21.78 14.98
C GLN A 162 -8.29 -20.82 15.98
N LEU A 163 -9.19 -21.34 16.81
CA LEU A 163 -9.74 -20.65 17.97
C LEU A 163 -8.83 -20.89 19.17
N GLY A 164 -8.44 -19.82 19.86
CA GLY A 164 -7.56 -19.89 21.03
C GLY A 164 -8.00 -18.93 22.13
N SER A 165 -7.46 -19.15 23.33
CA SER A 165 -7.65 -18.25 24.47
C SER A 165 -6.29 -17.95 25.09
N ASP A 166 -6.07 -16.70 25.47
CA ASP A 166 -4.83 -16.29 26.12
C ASP A 166 -4.82 -16.71 27.62
N GLN A 167 -3.76 -16.33 28.34
CA GLN A 167 -3.64 -16.63 29.78
C GLN A 167 -4.67 -15.90 30.65
N SER A 168 -5.28 -14.83 30.12
CA SER A 168 -6.31 -14.01 30.76
C SER A 168 -7.71 -14.59 30.53
N GLY A 169 -7.87 -15.49 29.57
CA GLY A 169 -9.14 -16.03 29.12
C GLY A 169 -9.76 -15.24 27.96
N ASP A 170 -9.02 -14.29 27.38
CA ASP A 170 -9.47 -13.53 26.21
C ASP A 170 -9.39 -14.41 24.96
N GLU A 171 -10.50 -14.43 24.23
CA GLU A 171 -10.70 -15.24 23.03
C GLU A 171 -10.04 -14.58 21.80
N TYR A 172 -9.31 -15.35 21.01
CA TYR A 172 -8.68 -14.87 19.77
C TYR A 172 -8.84 -15.87 18.62
N PHE A 173 -8.67 -15.35 17.40
CA PHE A 173 -8.62 -16.12 16.17
C PHE A 173 -7.22 -16.06 15.58
N GLU A 174 -6.73 -17.19 15.08
CA GLU A 174 -5.45 -17.29 14.37
C GLU A 174 -5.69 -17.94 13.01
N ILE A 175 -5.12 -17.36 11.96
CA ILE A 175 -5.13 -17.95 10.62
C ILE A 175 -3.78 -18.63 10.39
N ASN A 176 -3.82 -19.96 10.29
CA ASN A 176 -2.64 -20.77 10.07
C ASN A 176 -2.56 -21.20 8.60
N THR A 177 -1.38 -21.03 8.00
CA THR A 177 -1.08 -21.42 6.60
C THR A 177 -0.13 -22.61 6.50
N ALA A 178 0.31 -23.16 7.64
CA ALA A 178 1.05 -24.40 7.67
C ALA A 178 0.05 -25.54 7.43
N GLY A 179 0.18 -26.24 6.29
CA GLY A 179 -0.82 -27.18 5.78
C GLY A 179 -1.60 -27.93 6.85
N PHE A 180 -2.93 -27.86 6.76
CA PHE A 180 -3.85 -28.46 7.71
C PHE A 180 -3.68 -29.98 7.67
N SER A 181 -2.87 -30.50 8.57
CA SER A 181 -2.88 -31.90 8.93
C SER A 181 -4.16 -32.13 9.73
N SER A 182 -5.31 -32.25 9.04
CA SER A 182 -6.49 -32.91 9.59
C SER A 182 -6.06 -34.31 9.99
N LYS A 183 -5.57 -34.43 11.22
CA LYS A 183 -5.23 -35.72 11.77
C LYS A 183 -6.53 -36.38 12.18
N GLU A 184 -6.83 -37.42 11.40
CA GLU A 184 -7.58 -38.61 11.77
C GLU A 184 -9.09 -38.50 11.80
N ASP A 185 -9.71 -39.64 11.45
CA ASP A 185 -11.10 -40.08 11.53
C ASP A 185 -11.80 -39.76 12.90
N ASN A 186 -11.69 -38.56 13.47
CA ASN A 186 -12.17 -38.21 14.82
C ASN A 186 -13.69 -38.29 14.89
N PHE A 187 -14.38 -37.73 13.88
CA PHE A 187 -15.83 -37.84 13.79
C PHE A 187 -16.27 -39.29 13.64
N LYS A 188 -15.60 -40.06 12.77
CA LYS A 188 -15.92 -41.47 12.57
C LYS A 188 -15.69 -42.31 13.83
N LYS A 189 -14.56 -42.12 14.54
CA LYS A 189 -14.28 -42.77 15.84
C LYS A 189 -15.35 -42.41 16.87
N PHE A 190 -15.80 -41.16 16.91
CA PHE A 190 -16.87 -40.72 17.79
C PHE A 190 -18.19 -41.45 17.51
N ILE A 191 -18.61 -41.53 16.24
CA ILE A 191 -19.82 -42.23 15.82
C ILE A 191 -19.75 -43.74 16.11
N GLU A 192 -18.59 -44.37 15.84
CA GLU A 192 -18.35 -45.79 16.13
C GLU A 192 -18.43 -46.07 17.65
N THR A 193 -17.83 -45.20 18.47
CA THR A 193 -17.85 -45.34 19.94
C THR A 193 -19.26 -45.21 20.51
N LEU A 194 -20.08 -44.31 19.97
CA LEU A 194 -21.48 -44.19 20.36
C LEU A 194 -22.36 -45.35 19.85
N SER A 195 -21.85 -46.16 18.91
CA SER A 195 -22.57 -47.31 18.33
C SER A 195 -23.98 -46.92 17.84
N LEU A 196 -24.07 -45.79 17.14
CA LEU A 196 -25.35 -45.26 16.66
C LEU A 196 -25.98 -46.18 15.60
N ASN A 197 -27.30 -46.34 15.67
CA ASN A 197 -28.06 -46.97 14.59
C ASN A 197 -28.22 -46.00 13.39
N SER A 198 -28.70 -46.50 12.26
CA SER A 198 -28.84 -45.73 11.01
C SER A 198 -29.70 -44.47 11.17
N GLU A 199 -30.77 -44.53 11.97
CA GLU A 199 -31.66 -43.40 12.21
C GLU A 199 -30.98 -42.30 13.03
N ARG A 200 -30.32 -42.67 14.12
CA ARG A 200 -29.56 -41.74 14.97
C ARG A 200 -28.40 -41.11 14.20
N LYS A 201 -27.70 -41.90 13.39
CA LYS A 201 -26.65 -41.37 12.53
C LYS A 201 -27.19 -40.31 11.57
N HIS A 202 -28.32 -40.59 10.89
CA HIS A 202 -28.96 -39.62 10.01
C HIS A 202 -29.36 -38.33 10.74
N GLN A 203 -29.88 -38.43 11.97
CA GLN A 203 -30.21 -37.26 12.80
C GLN A 203 -28.96 -36.42 13.10
N PHE A 204 -27.85 -37.08 13.45
CA PHE A 204 -26.59 -36.40 13.73
C PHE A 204 -26.02 -35.74 12.48
N ASP A 205 -26.01 -36.46 11.35
CA ASP A 205 -25.52 -35.93 10.07
C ASP A 205 -26.34 -34.69 9.64
N SER A 206 -27.68 -34.75 9.79
CA SER A 206 -28.56 -33.62 9.49
C SER A 206 -28.27 -32.40 10.39
N MET A 207 -28.00 -32.64 11.68
CA MET A 207 -27.61 -31.59 12.63
C MET A 207 -26.29 -30.93 12.22
N MET A 208 -25.28 -31.72 11.85
CA MET A 208 -23.98 -31.21 11.39
C MET A 208 -24.12 -30.39 10.10
N SER A 209 -24.90 -30.88 9.13
CA SER A 209 -25.15 -30.14 7.88
C SER A 209 -25.85 -28.79 8.12
N SER A 210 -26.78 -28.73 9.07
CA SER A 210 -27.43 -27.46 9.45
C SER A 210 -26.43 -26.44 10.04
N TYR A 211 -25.45 -26.92 10.81
CA TYR A 211 -24.38 -26.07 11.33
C TYR A 211 -23.41 -25.64 10.25
N ALA A 212 -23.05 -26.52 9.31
CA ALA A 212 -22.22 -26.18 8.17
C ALA A 212 -22.83 -25.01 7.38
N HIS A 213 -24.13 -25.10 7.06
CA HIS A 213 -24.87 -24.01 6.42
C HIS A 213 -24.85 -22.74 7.26
N SER A 214 -25.11 -22.81 8.58
CA SER A 214 -25.10 -21.60 9.42
C SER A 214 -23.71 -20.94 9.51
N LEU A 215 -22.64 -21.75 9.51
CA LEU A 215 -21.25 -21.27 9.52
C LEU A 215 -20.84 -20.57 8.22
N GLN A 216 -21.52 -20.82 7.10
CA GLN A 216 -21.29 -20.12 5.82
C GLN A 216 -21.27 -18.60 6.00
N SER A 217 -22.32 -18.10 6.66
CA SER A 217 -22.50 -16.68 6.89
C SER A 217 -21.50 -16.10 7.90
N GLN A 218 -20.79 -16.93 8.65
CA GLN A 218 -19.89 -16.46 9.72
C GLN A 218 -18.48 -16.20 9.22
N ILE A 219 -18.10 -16.78 8.08
CA ILE A 219 -16.76 -16.62 7.51
C ILE A 219 -16.91 -16.38 6.02
N LEU A 220 -16.40 -15.24 5.58
CA LEU A 220 -16.40 -14.85 4.17
C LEU A 220 -14.97 -14.77 3.66
N VAL A 221 -14.77 -15.21 2.43
CA VAL A 221 -13.46 -15.20 1.77
C VAL A 221 -13.58 -14.64 0.36
N ASN A 222 -12.50 -14.12 -0.20
CA ASN A 222 -12.46 -13.69 -1.60
C ASN A 222 -11.16 -14.12 -2.30
N ASP A 223 -11.07 -13.79 -3.58
CA ASP A 223 -9.92 -14.02 -4.46
C ASP A 223 -8.68 -13.17 -4.11
N LYS A 224 -8.80 -12.23 -3.17
CA LYS A 224 -7.73 -11.34 -2.71
C LYS A 224 -7.08 -11.82 -1.40
N ASN A 225 -7.31 -13.08 -1.00
CA ASN A 225 -6.88 -13.64 0.29
C ASN A 225 -7.39 -12.84 1.50
N THR A 226 -8.57 -12.22 1.37
CA THR A 226 -9.27 -11.63 2.51
C THR A 226 -10.08 -12.70 3.21
N VAL A 227 -10.02 -12.74 4.54
CA VAL A 227 -10.86 -13.59 5.38
C VAL A 227 -11.61 -12.68 6.35
N ALA A 228 -12.92 -12.58 6.21
CA ALA A 228 -13.79 -11.85 7.13
C ALA A 228 -14.43 -12.84 8.11
N ILE A 229 -14.16 -12.68 9.40
CA ILE A 229 -14.64 -13.59 10.45
C ILE A 229 -15.62 -12.84 11.35
N SER A 230 -16.83 -13.38 11.48
CA SER A 230 -17.82 -12.93 12.46
C SER A 230 -17.32 -13.25 13.89
N PRO A 231 -17.31 -12.28 14.81
CA PRO A 231 -16.99 -12.54 16.23
C PRO A 231 -17.93 -13.59 16.86
N ASN A 232 -19.13 -13.76 16.31
CA ASN A 232 -20.12 -14.73 16.79
C ASN A 232 -19.70 -16.19 16.53
N LEU A 233 -18.64 -16.43 15.75
CA LEU A 233 -18.09 -17.75 15.46
C LEU A 233 -17.78 -18.56 16.75
N TRP A 234 -17.35 -17.89 17.83
CA TRP A 234 -17.15 -18.51 19.14
C TRP A 234 -18.43 -19.07 19.74
N ASN A 235 -19.55 -18.37 19.58
CA ASN A 235 -20.82 -18.85 20.09
C ASN A 235 -21.33 -20.02 19.26
N TYR A 236 -21.08 -20.03 17.95
CA TYR A 236 -21.36 -21.20 17.09
C TYR A 236 -20.57 -22.43 17.54
N GLN A 237 -19.26 -22.30 17.80
CA GLN A 237 -18.45 -23.39 18.33
C GLN A 237 -19.06 -23.97 19.61
N LYS A 238 -19.41 -23.10 20.56
CA LYS A 238 -20.03 -23.49 21.84
C LYS A 238 -21.39 -24.17 21.64
N ALA A 239 -22.20 -23.70 20.68
CA ALA A 239 -23.50 -24.29 20.35
C ALA A 239 -23.37 -25.67 19.69
N ILE A 240 -22.40 -25.85 18.80
CA ILE A 240 -22.13 -27.15 18.16
C ILE A 240 -21.69 -28.16 19.24
N VAL A 241 -20.76 -27.78 20.10
CA VAL A 241 -20.34 -28.60 21.24
C VAL A 241 -21.53 -29.00 22.10
N ALA A 242 -22.37 -28.03 22.46
CA ALA A 242 -23.57 -28.25 23.28
C ALA A 242 -24.47 -29.35 22.71
N ASP A 243 -24.80 -29.21 21.42
CA ASP A 243 -25.72 -30.12 20.75
C ASP A 243 -25.10 -31.50 20.55
N ILE A 244 -23.80 -31.59 20.24
CA ILE A 244 -23.10 -32.88 20.16
C ILE A 244 -23.10 -33.60 21.51
N LEU A 245 -22.81 -32.88 22.60
CA LEU A 245 -22.84 -33.44 23.96
C LEU A 245 -24.25 -33.88 24.36
N SER A 246 -25.26 -33.06 24.05
CA SER A 246 -26.66 -33.38 24.32
C SER A 246 -27.10 -34.64 23.56
N PHE A 247 -26.73 -34.73 22.28
CA PHE A 247 -26.99 -35.90 21.45
C PHE A 247 -26.30 -37.17 21.98
N ALA A 248 -25.03 -37.06 22.36
CA ALA A 248 -24.27 -38.17 22.96
C ALA A 248 -24.92 -38.64 24.27
N LYS A 249 -25.38 -37.70 25.11
CA LYS A 249 -26.09 -37.99 26.37
C LYS A 249 -27.40 -38.74 26.15
N ALA A 250 -28.18 -38.33 25.15
CA ALA A 250 -29.40 -39.03 24.79
C ALA A 250 -29.16 -40.46 24.25
N SER A 251 -27.94 -40.76 23.79
CA SER A 251 -27.56 -42.07 23.24
C SER A 251 -27.17 -43.10 24.32
N GLY A 252 -26.95 -42.67 25.58
CA GLY A 252 -26.90 -43.55 26.75
C GLY A 252 -25.66 -44.44 26.92
N LYS A 253 -24.61 -44.30 26.09
CA LYS A 253 -23.36 -45.08 26.17
C LYS A 253 -22.11 -44.22 25.98
N GLY A 254 -21.06 -44.53 26.75
CA GLY A 254 -19.66 -44.25 26.38
C GLY A 254 -19.21 -42.80 26.20
N ILE A 255 -19.99 -41.80 26.65
CA ILE A 255 -19.66 -40.38 26.43
C ILE A 255 -18.26 -40.05 26.97
N ALA A 256 -17.92 -40.56 28.16
CA ALA A 256 -16.61 -40.33 28.76
C ALA A 256 -15.45 -40.93 27.93
N ASP A 257 -15.72 -42.02 27.19
CA ASP A 257 -14.72 -42.72 26.36
C ASP A 257 -14.66 -42.14 24.94
N ALA A 258 -15.76 -41.52 24.47
CA ALA A 258 -15.88 -40.91 23.14
C ALA A 258 -15.42 -39.44 23.11
N MET A 259 -15.25 -38.80 24.27
CA MET A 259 -14.86 -37.39 24.35
C MET A 259 -13.36 -37.20 24.14
N PRO A 260 -12.94 -36.25 23.28
CA PRO A 260 -11.53 -35.91 23.17
C PRO A 260 -11.00 -35.36 24.50
N VAL A 261 -9.79 -35.79 24.87
CA VAL A 261 -9.12 -35.54 26.17
C VAL A 261 -9.00 -34.04 26.52
N LEU A 262 -9.06 -33.17 25.51
CA LEU A 262 -8.98 -31.71 25.64
C LEU A 262 -10.26 -31.07 26.23
N PHE A 263 -11.38 -31.80 26.30
CA PHE A 263 -12.66 -31.24 26.74
C PHE A 263 -12.90 -31.40 28.25
N LYS A 264 -12.36 -30.47 29.06
CA LYS A 264 -12.80 -30.28 30.46
C LYS A 264 -14.01 -29.35 30.47
N VAL A 265 -15.20 -29.96 30.58
CA VAL A 265 -16.48 -29.24 30.62
C VAL A 265 -16.59 -28.40 31.90
N GLU A 266 -16.54 -27.07 31.79
CA GLU A 266 -17.15 -26.18 32.79
C GLU A 266 -18.65 -26.07 32.48
N SER A 267 -19.46 -26.71 33.33
CA SER A 267 -20.78 -27.24 33.00
C SER A 267 -22.03 -26.32 33.06
N PRO A 268 -22.07 -25.01 33.40
CA PRO A 268 -23.38 -24.35 33.53
C PRO A 268 -23.80 -23.33 32.43
N MET A 269 -23.02 -23.12 31.36
CA MET A 269 -23.31 -22.00 30.42
C MET A 269 -23.91 -22.41 29.06
N VAL A 270 -24.28 -23.68 28.91
CA VAL A 270 -24.57 -24.30 27.60
C VAL A 270 -25.94 -23.90 27.02
N GLU A 271 -26.99 -23.78 27.85
CA GLU A 271 -28.35 -23.46 27.38
C GLU A 271 -28.55 -21.96 27.05
N LYS A 272 -27.82 -21.06 27.71
CA LYS A 272 -27.94 -19.61 27.46
C LYS A 272 -27.24 -19.16 26.17
N VAL A 273 -26.27 -19.92 25.68
CA VAL A 273 -25.48 -19.56 24.49
C VAL A 273 -26.25 -19.89 23.20
N VAL A 274 -26.90 -21.06 23.12
CA VAL A 274 -27.62 -21.52 21.91
C VAL A 274 -28.73 -20.54 21.47
N HIS A 275 -29.46 -19.96 22.43
CA HIS A 275 -30.50 -18.96 22.12
C HIS A 275 -29.93 -17.60 21.70
N LYS A 276 -28.73 -17.23 22.16
CA LYS A 276 -28.07 -15.97 21.81
C LYS A 276 -27.47 -16.01 20.40
N VAL A 277 -26.98 -17.18 19.96
CA VAL A 277 -26.39 -17.38 18.63
C VAL A 277 -27.45 -17.20 17.53
N LYS A 278 -28.63 -17.80 17.73
CA LYS A 278 -29.72 -17.78 16.74
C LYS A 278 -30.41 -16.41 16.61
N SER A 279 -30.16 -15.47 17.53
CA SER A 279 -30.80 -14.15 17.54
C SER A 279 -29.91 -12.99 17.08
N ASN A 280 -28.57 -13.13 17.10
CA ASN A 280 -27.66 -12.05 16.72
C ASN A 280 -27.17 -12.22 15.28
N LYS A 281 -27.78 -11.46 14.35
CA LYS A 281 -27.13 -11.09 13.09
C LYS A 281 -26.23 -9.89 13.36
N ASP A 282 -25.10 -10.13 14.02
CA ASP A 282 -24.06 -9.09 14.06
C ASP A 282 -23.47 -9.00 12.66
N ASN A 283 -23.72 -7.88 11.99
CA ASN A 283 -23.15 -7.58 10.68
C ASN A 283 -21.70 -7.11 10.80
N GLU A 284 -21.05 -7.28 11.96
CA GLU A 284 -19.68 -6.86 12.22
C GLU A 284 -18.73 -8.02 11.95
N TYR A 285 -17.68 -7.76 11.18
CA TYR A 285 -16.68 -8.75 10.81
C TYR A 285 -15.28 -8.23 11.11
N ILE A 286 -14.41 -9.14 11.52
CA ILE A 286 -12.97 -8.93 11.62
C ILE A 286 -12.36 -9.35 10.28
N PHE A 287 -11.83 -8.38 9.54
CA PHE A 287 -11.18 -8.59 8.25
C PHE A 287 -9.70 -8.83 8.44
N PHE A 288 -9.26 -10.02 8.06
CA PHE A 288 -7.87 -10.41 7.91
C PHE A 288 -7.49 -10.25 6.45
N THR A 289 -6.55 -9.36 6.17
CA THR A 289 -6.03 -9.10 4.83
C THR A 289 -4.51 -9.26 4.84
N PRO A 290 -3.85 -9.38 3.67
CA PRO A 290 -2.40 -9.57 3.61
C PRO A 290 -1.58 -8.45 4.29
N ASP A 291 -2.11 -7.24 4.35
CA ASP A 291 -1.41 -6.04 4.82
C ASP A 291 -2.02 -5.40 6.08
N THR A 292 -3.25 -5.76 6.47
CA THR A 292 -3.92 -5.15 7.62
C THR A 292 -4.97 -6.04 8.31
N LEU A 293 -5.33 -5.66 9.53
CA LEU A 293 -6.45 -6.20 10.30
C LEU A 293 -7.39 -5.04 10.66
N PHE A 294 -8.68 -5.17 10.35
CA PHE A 294 -9.67 -4.15 10.72
C PHE A 294 -11.04 -4.76 11.02
N ILE A 295 -11.85 -4.02 11.76
CA ILE A 295 -13.24 -4.37 12.05
C ILE A 295 -14.13 -3.44 11.26
N ASP A 296 -15.12 -4.00 10.57
CA ASP A 296 -16.10 -3.22 9.84
C ASP A 296 -17.42 -4.00 9.67
N THR A 297 -18.46 -3.28 9.28
CA THR A 297 -19.77 -3.87 9.00
C THR A 297 -19.85 -4.38 7.57
N PHE A 298 -20.45 -5.55 7.39
CA PHE A 298 -20.73 -6.16 6.11
C PHE A 298 -22.06 -6.91 6.17
N VAL A 299 -22.91 -6.71 5.17
CA VAL A 299 -24.17 -7.42 5.02
C VAL A 299 -24.00 -8.35 3.84
N PHE A 300 -23.97 -9.65 4.11
CA PHE A 300 -24.01 -10.66 3.07
C PHE A 300 -25.45 -10.86 2.63
N ASP A 301 -25.74 -10.62 1.34
CA ASP A 301 -27.04 -10.90 0.74
C ASP A 301 -27.07 -12.35 0.23
N GLU A 302 -27.62 -13.23 1.06
CA GLU A 302 -27.74 -14.67 0.77
C GLU A 302 -28.68 -14.94 -0.42
N ASP A 303 -29.77 -14.17 -0.54
CA ASP A 303 -30.78 -14.34 -1.60
C ASP A 303 -30.25 -13.90 -2.97
N GLU A 304 -29.46 -12.82 -3.02
CA GLU A 304 -28.78 -12.38 -4.24
C GLU A 304 -27.74 -13.41 -4.68
N PHE A 305 -26.95 -13.90 -3.72
CA PHE A 305 -25.92 -14.89 -3.98
C PHE A 305 -26.47 -16.24 -4.48
N GLU A 306 -27.55 -16.76 -3.86
CA GLU A 306 -28.19 -18.01 -4.30
C GLU A 306 -28.68 -17.90 -5.76
N LYS A 307 -29.23 -16.76 -6.17
CA LYS A 307 -29.67 -16.52 -7.54
C LYS A 307 -28.52 -16.48 -8.54
N GLU A 308 -27.39 -15.89 -8.17
CA GLU A 308 -26.18 -15.90 -9.02
C GLU A 308 -25.67 -17.32 -9.25
N MET A 309 -25.75 -18.18 -8.22
CA MET A 309 -25.32 -19.58 -8.29
C MET A 309 -26.26 -20.46 -9.14
N GLU A 310 -27.58 -20.19 -9.16
CA GLU A 310 -28.51 -20.91 -10.03
C GLU A 310 -28.35 -20.58 -11.52
N LEU A 311 -27.73 -19.43 -11.84
CA LEU A 311 -27.51 -18.96 -13.21
C LEU A 311 -26.12 -19.34 -13.78
N ALA A 312 -25.20 -19.82 -12.95
CA ALA A 312 -23.83 -20.21 -13.29
C ALA A 312 -23.72 -21.70 -13.67
#